data_AF-A0A3D1QUU1-F1
#
_entry.id   AF-A0A3D1QUU1-F1
#
_cell.length_a   1.000
_cell.length_b   1.000
_cell.length_c   1.000
_cell.angle_alpha   90.00
_cell.angle_beta   90.00
_cell.angle_gamma   90.00
#
_symmetry.space_group_name_H-M   'P 1'
#
loop_
_entity.id
_entity.type
_entity.pdbx_description
1 polymer ?
#
loop_
_entity_poly.entity_id
_entity_poly.type
_entity_poly.pdbx_seq_one_letter_code
_entity_poly.pdbx_strand_id
1 'polypeptide(L)'
;MKLLFALLLITAPAATFAAGRGDCQCGADAALEQVRHEIAAARLDKLLSLSDEQARALAPLIREAQQLKEQFRAEHDRRRPAITRALIQVRDDIRRDGVASESSAKVLRQARGELDTAKMRERMRELREQVATVLTSDQKQRLRQFDPRPLAGVSRDGAALEGRGERGPGQKNGRGRQRMGGKKGKRGPLMVVLSPEFLALLESRAR
;
A
#
# COMPACT_ATOMS: atom_id res chain seq x y z
N MET A 1 -66.66 -20.01 1.79
CA MET A 1 -66.44 -21.45 1.49
C MET A 1 -65.24 -21.59 0.56
N LYS A 2 -64.32 -22.53 0.88
CA LYS A 2 -63.36 -23.28 0.02
C LYS A 2 -62.34 -22.45 -0.79
N LEU A 3 -61.05 -22.34 -0.40
CA LEU A 3 -59.90 -23.27 -0.50
C LEU A 3 -59.41 -23.61 -1.93
N LEU A 4 -58.07 -23.65 -2.06
CA LEU A 4 -57.20 -24.34 -3.05
C LEU A 4 -56.78 -23.57 -4.31
N PHE A 5 -55.60 -23.77 -4.92
CA PHE A 5 -54.23 -24.18 -4.55
C PHE A 5 -53.40 -24.04 -5.86
N ALA A 6 -52.14 -23.63 -5.74
CA ALA A 6 -50.95 -23.88 -6.57
C ALA A 6 -51.02 -24.43 -8.03
N LEU A 7 -50.27 -23.80 -8.95
CA LEU A 7 -49.08 -24.32 -9.72
C LEU A 7 -48.82 -23.37 -10.93
N LEU A 8 -47.69 -22.67 -11.04
CA LEU A 8 -46.39 -23.10 -11.59
C LEU A 8 -46.46 -23.45 -13.10
N LEU A 9 -45.80 -22.64 -13.95
CA LEU A 9 -44.79 -23.06 -14.95
C LEU A 9 -44.37 -21.89 -15.89
N ILE A 10 -43.07 -21.57 -15.79
CA ILE A 10 -42.11 -21.34 -16.90
C ILE A 10 -42.34 -20.15 -17.86
N THR A 11 -41.48 -19.14 -17.76
CA THR A 11 -40.44 -18.82 -18.77
C THR A 11 -39.64 -17.57 -18.34
N ALA A 12 -38.36 -17.76 -18.02
CA ALA A 12 -37.31 -16.79 -18.34
C ALA A 12 -36.63 -17.28 -19.65
N PRO A 13 -35.77 -16.52 -20.38
CA PRO A 13 -35.11 -15.26 -20.00
C PRO A 13 -34.97 -14.21 -21.14
N ALA A 14 -34.58 -12.97 -20.78
CA ALA A 14 -33.69 -12.05 -21.52
C ALA A 14 -33.57 -10.76 -20.66
N ALA A 15 -32.48 -10.50 -19.92
CA ALA A 15 -31.20 -9.96 -20.41
C ALA A 15 -31.44 -8.96 -21.56
N THR A 16 -31.12 -7.67 -21.53
CA THR A 16 -30.04 -6.93 -20.87
C THR A 16 -30.24 -5.47 -21.32
N PHE A 17 -29.93 -4.47 -20.49
CA PHE A 17 -28.84 -3.51 -20.75
C PHE A 17 -28.89 -2.30 -19.79
N ALA A 18 -27.79 -2.18 -19.04
CA ALA A 18 -27.12 -0.96 -18.59
C ALA A 18 -27.88 0.03 -17.67
N ALA A 19 -28.04 -0.35 -16.40
CA ALA A 19 -28.01 0.61 -15.30
C ALA A 19 -26.55 0.98 -14.99
N GLY A 20 -26.27 2.29 -14.92
CA GLY A 20 -24.97 2.85 -14.58
C GLY A 20 -24.46 2.33 -13.23
N ARG A 21 -23.26 1.71 -13.25
CA ARG A 21 -22.43 1.51 -12.07
C ARG A 21 -21.16 2.31 -12.24
N GLY A 22 -21.11 3.44 -11.56
CA GLY A 22 -19.88 4.17 -11.36
C GLY A 22 -20.11 5.18 -10.27
N ASP A 23 -20.24 4.72 -9.01
CA ASP A 23 -20.15 5.58 -7.82
C ASP A 23 -20.03 4.87 -6.45
N CYS A 24 -19.95 3.53 -6.34
CA CYS A 24 -19.91 2.87 -5.02
C CYS A 24 -18.62 2.08 -4.68
N GLN A 25 -17.61 2.05 -5.54
CA GLN A 25 -16.44 1.16 -5.31
C GLN A 25 -15.32 1.80 -4.49
N CYS A 26 -15.20 3.12 -4.45
CA CYS A 26 -14.12 3.81 -3.72
C CYS A 26 -14.25 3.70 -2.19
N GLY A 27 -15.48 3.59 -1.65
CA GLY A 27 -15.70 3.49 -0.20
C GLY A 27 -15.46 2.08 0.35
N ALA A 28 -15.86 1.05 -0.39
CA ALA A 28 -15.65 -0.35 0.01
C ALA A 28 -14.16 -0.71 0.05
N ASP A 29 -13.36 -0.18 -0.89
CA ASP A 29 -11.91 -0.39 -0.91
C ASP A 29 -11.21 0.33 0.25
N ALA A 30 -11.66 1.53 0.64
CA ALA A 30 -11.09 2.27 1.76
C ALA A 30 -11.34 1.60 3.13
N ALA A 31 -12.56 1.13 3.36
CA ALA A 31 -12.92 0.40 4.59
C ALA A 31 -12.14 -0.93 4.70
N LEU A 32 -11.96 -1.64 3.59
CA LEU A 32 -11.17 -2.88 3.56
C LEU A 32 -9.68 -2.62 3.86
N GLU A 33 -9.10 -1.55 3.32
CA GLU A 33 -7.72 -1.17 3.64
C GLU A 33 -7.56 -0.80 5.11
N GLN A 34 -8.51 -0.09 5.70
CA GLN A 34 -8.50 0.21 7.14
C GLN A 34 -8.47 -1.07 7.97
N VAL A 35 -9.36 -2.03 7.70
CA VAL A 35 -9.39 -3.32 8.43
C VAL A 35 -8.08 -4.09 8.26
N ARG A 36 -7.45 -4.04 7.07
CA ARG A 36 -6.12 -4.65 6.86
C ARG A 36 -5.05 -3.99 7.74
N HIS A 37 -5.09 -2.68 7.88
CA HIS A 37 -4.19 -1.94 8.74
C HIS A 37 -4.41 -2.26 10.22
N GLU A 38 -5.66 -2.33 10.68
CA GLU A 38 -6.00 -2.74 12.06
C GLU A 38 -5.48 -4.14 12.39
N ILE A 39 -5.74 -5.12 11.51
CA ILE A 39 -5.24 -6.50 11.69
C ILE A 39 -3.72 -6.53 11.73
N ALA A 40 -3.06 -5.80 10.83
CA ALA A 40 -1.61 -5.79 10.79
C ALA A 40 -1.00 -5.09 12.02
N ALA A 41 -1.62 -4.01 12.51
CA ALA A 41 -1.22 -3.29 13.72
C ALA A 41 -1.34 -4.18 14.96
N ALA A 42 -2.47 -4.89 15.11
CA ALA A 42 -2.68 -5.84 16.21
C ALA A 42 -1.67 -7.01 16.16
N ARG A 43 -1.37 -7.55 14.97
CA ARG A 43 -0.35 -8.60 14.81
C ARG A 43 1.04 -8.10 15.17
N LEU A 44 1.37 -6.89 14.74
CA LEU A 44 2.66 -6.26 15.02
C LEU A 44 2.84 -6.02 16.51
N ASP A 45 1.82 -5.48 17.17
CA ASP A 45 1.80 -5.26 18.61
C ASP A 45 2.04 -6.55 19.40
N LYS A 46 1.30 -7.61 19.07
CA LYS A 46 1.48 -8.94 19.69
C LYS A 46 2.88 -9.50 19.42
N LEU A 47 3.38 -9.39 18.20
CA LEU A 47 4.70 -9.90 17.80
C LEU A 47 5.84 -9.24 18.58
N LEU A 48 5.76 -7.91 18.75
CA LEU A 48 6.77 -7.14 19.45
C LEU A 48 6.63 -7.27 20.96
N SER A 49 5.41 -7.52 21.48
CA SER A 49 5.14 -7.63 22.91
C SER A 49 5.79 -6.46 23.68
N LEU A 50 5.50 -5.24 23.25
CA LEU A 50 6.12 -4.02 23.78
C LEU A 50 5.71 -3.82 25.24
N SER A 51 6.65 -3.46 26.10
CA SER A 51 6.31 -2.97 27.44
C SER A 51 5.66 -1.58 27.37
N ASP A 52 4.98 -1.18 28.45
CA ASP A 52 4.37 0.15 28.53
C ASP A 52 5.40 1.27 28.41
N GLU A 53 6.60 1.08 28.99
CA GLU A 53 7.72 2.01 28.84
C GLU A 53 8.18 2.11 27.38
N GLN A 54 8.31 0.99 26.68
CA GLN A 54 8.65 0.98 25.25
C GLN A 54 7.55 1.65 24.42
N ALA A 55 6.27 1.43 24.74
CA ALA A 55 5.16 2.06 24.04
C ALA A 55 5.17 3.59 24.24
N ARG A 56 5.39 4.06 25.46
CA ARG A 56 5.55 5.50 25.79
C ARG A 56 6.71 6.14 25.04
N ALA A 57 7.84 5.43 24.92
CA ALA A 57 9.00 5.92 24.19
C ALA A 57 8.80 5.91 22.66
N LEU A 58 8.08 4.93 22.11
CA LEU A 58 7.85 4.81 20.67
C LEU A 58 6.78 5.76 20.14
N ALA A 59 5.70 6.00 20.90
CA ALA A 59 4.58 6.83 20.46
C ALA A 59 4.98 8.20 19.87
N PRO A 60 5.82 9.04 20.52
CA PRO A 60 6.23 10.32 19.95
C PRO A 60 7.07 10.17 18.67
N LEU A 61 7.93 9.14 18.58
CA LEU A 61 8.76 8.88 17.39
C LEU A 61 7.92 8.49 16.17
N ILE A 62 6.92 7.63 16.40
CA ILE A 62 6.00 7.19 15.34
C ILE A 62 5.11 8.35 14.89
N ARG A 63 4.62 9.17 15.82
CA ARG A 63 3.84 10.37 15.50
C ARG A 63 4.62 11.35 14.62
N GLU A 64 5.88 11.62 14.96
CA GLU A 64 6.73 12.50 14.16
C GLU A 64 6.96 11.92 12.75
N ALA A 65 7.22 10.62 12.65
CA ALA A 65 7.39 9.95 11.37
C ALA A 65 6.11 9.99 10.50
N GLN A 66 4.91 9.94 11.12
CA GLN A 66 3.64 10.13 10.42
C GLN A 66 3.50 11.56 9.90
N GLN A 67 3.76 12.57 10.73
CA GLN A 67 3.69 13.97 10.33
C GLN A 67 4.62 14.28 9.15
N LEU A 68 5.86 13.79 9.18
CA LEU A 68 6.81 13.95 8.06
C LEU A 68 6.30 13.30 6.77
N LYS A 69 5.71 12.09 6.87
CA LYS A 69 5.12 11.38 5.72
C LYS A 69 3.93 12.15 5.14
N GLU A 70 3.08 12.73 5.99
CA GLU A 70 1.92 13.52 5.57
C GLU A 70 2.34 14.83 4.92
N GLN A 71 3.28 15.57 5.50
CA GLN A 71 3.85 16.77 4.91
C GLN A 71 4.44 16.49 3.52
N PHE A 72 5.19 15.40 3.39
CA PHE A 72 5.75 14.98 2.12
C PHE A 72 4.67 14.62 1.09
N ARG A 73 3.64 13.88 1.51
CA ARG A 73 2.51 13.54 0.64
C ARG A 73 1.77 14.78 0.18
N ALA A 74 1.50 15.72 1.08
CA ALA A 74 0.84 16.98 0.77
C ALA A 74 1.65 17.82 -0.23
N GLU A 75 2.98 17.91 -0.04
CA GLU A 75 3.85 18.60 -0.99
C GLU A 75 3.84 17.92 -2.37
N HIS A 76 3.95 16.60 -2.40
CA HIS A 76 3.89 15.82 -3.63
C HIS A 76 2.55 16.02 -4.36
N ASP A 77 1.43 15.92 -3.65
CA ASP A 77 0.09 16.08 -4.21
C ASP A 77 -0.14 17.52 -4.72
N ARG A 78 0.42 18.53 -4.03
CA ARG A 78 0.40 19.94 -4.50
C ARG A 78 1.15 20.13 -5.81
N ARG A 79 2.29 19.45 -6.01
CA ARG A 79 3.13 19.57 -7.23
C ARG A 79 2.63 18.70 -8.39
N ARG A 80 1.84 17.65 -8.09
CA ARG A 80 1.38 16.66 -9.07
C ARG A 80 0.76 17.26 -10.33
N PRO A 81 -0.14 18.28 -10.27
CA PRO A 81 -0.70 18.87 -11.48
C PRO A 81 0.35 19.54 -12.38
N ALA A 82 1.34 20.24 -11.79
CA ALA A 82 2.42 20.87 -12.53
C ALA A 82 3.32 19.82 -13.22
N ILE A 83 3.64 18.73 -12.51
CA ILE A 83 4.41 17.61 -13.05
C ILE A 83 3.63 16.93 -14.20
N THR A 84 2.33 16.67 -14.01
CA THR A 84 1.50 16.06 -15.06
C THR A 84 1.45 16.92 -16.31
N ARG A 85 1.29 18.25 -16.19
CA ARG A 85 1.33 19.17 -17.33
C ARG A 85 2.68 19.15 -18.04
N ALA A 86 3.78 19.20 -17.29
CA ALA A 86 5.12 19.13 -17.86
C ALA A 86 5.38 17.80 -18.61
N LEU A 87 4.90 16.68 -18.06
CA LEU A 87 5.01 15.37 -18.71
C LEU A 87 4.18 15.27 -20.00
N ILE A 88 2.99 15.87 -20.02
CA ILE A 88 2.16 15.95 -21.24
C ILE A 88 2.92 16.72 -22.32
N GLN A 89 3.52 17.87 -21.98
CA GLN A 89 4.29 18.67 -22.93
C GLN A 89 5.51 17.92 -23.48
N VAL A 90 6.27 17.22 -22.62
CA VAL A 90 7.39 16.37 -23.04
C VAL A 90 6.93 15.25 -23.98
N ARG A 91 5.81 14.60 -23.66
CA ARG A 91 5.23 13.56 -24.52
C ARG A 91 4.87 14.12 -25.91
N ASP A 92 4.29 15.31 -25.95
CA ASP A 92 3.82 15.90 -27.20
C ASP A 92 5.01 16.36 -28.08
N ASP A 93 6.09 16.88 -27.48
CA ASP A 93 7.35 17.13 -28.20
C ASP A 93 7.96 15.85 -28.79
N ILE A 94 8.03 14.77 -28.00
CA ILE A 94 8.56 13.49 -28.49
C ILE A 94 7.71 12.95 -29.65
N ARG A 95 6.39 13.14 -29.63
CA ARG A 95 5.51 12.72 -30.72
C ARG A 95 5.70 13.54 -31.99
N ARG A 96 5.96 14.85 -31.86
CA ARG A 96 6.12 15.76 -32.99
C ARG A 96 7.52 15.66 -33.61
N ASP A 97 8.54 15.67 -32.77
CA ASP A 97 9.93 15.91 -33.18
C ASP A 97 10.84 14.70 -32.93
N GLY A 98 10.32 13.61 -32.35
CA GLY A 98 11.08 12.41 -31.97
C GLY A 98 11.95 12.57 -30.71
N VAL A 99 12.07 13.79 -30.19
CA VAL A 99 12.88 14.14 -29.01
C VAL A 99 12.16 15.18 -28.15
N ALA A 100 12.48 15.21 -26.86
CA ALA A 100 11.96 16.24 -25.97
C ALA A 100 12.72 17.57 -26.19
N SER A 101 12.00 18.69 -26.28
CA SER A 101 12.65 20.00 -26.38
C SER A 101 13.37 20.37 -25.07
N GLU A 102 14.41 21.21 -25.18
CA GLU A 102 15.12 21.73 -24.02
C GLU A 102 14.20 22.55 -23.09
N SER A 103 13.25 23.28 -23.67
CA SER A 103 12.20 24.00 -22.93
C SER A 103 11.33 23.06 -22.10
N SER A 104 10.84 21.97 -22.68
CA SER A 104 9.99 21.01 -21.96
C SER A 104 10.77 20.24 -20.90
N ALA A 105 12.04 19.92 -21.17
CA ALA A 105 12.94 19.34 -20.16
C ALA A 105 13.19 20.31 -18.99
N LYS A 106 13.32 21.61 -19.24
CA LYS A 106 13.46 22.64 -18.20
C LYS A 106 12.18 22.76 -17.36
N VAL A 107 11.01 22.81 -18.00
CA VAL A 107 9.70 22.86 -17.30
C VAL A 107 9.52 21.62 -16.42
N LEU A 108 9.88 20.42 -16.90
CA LEU A 108 9.80 19.20 -16.11
C LEU A 108 10.74 19.21 -14.90
N ARG A 109 11.97 19.73 -15.06
CA ARG A 109 12.92 19.90 -13.93
C ARG A 109 12.36 20.88 -12.89
N GLN A 110 11.84 22.02 -13.32
CA GLN A 110 11.24 23.02 -12.43
C GLN A 110 9.98 22.50 -11.72
N ALA A 111 9.12 21.77 -12.44
CA ALA A 111 7.90 21.18 -11.87
C ALA A 111 8.21 20.09 -10.83
N ARG A 112 9.29 19.32 -11.04
CA ARG A 112 9.81 18.43 -9.99
C ARG A 112 10.33 19.23 -8.79
N GLY A 113 11.01 20.34 -9.06
CA GLY A 113 11.67 21.16 -8.04
C GLY A 113 12.70 20.38 -7.23
N GLU A 114 13.36 21.07 -6.32
CA GLU A 114 14.05 20.42 -5.20
C GLU A 114 12.98 20.09 -4.15
N LEU A 115 12.26 18.99 -4.35
CA LEU A 115 11.66 18.33 -3.20
C LEU A 115 12.83 18.00 -2.27
N ASP A 116 12.77 18.48 -1.02
CA ASP A 116 13.79 18.27 0.00
C ASP A 116 13.77 16.81 0.53
N THR A 117 13.69 15.89 -0.43
CA THR A 117 13.71 14.44 -0.24
C THR A 117 14.98 14.01 0.48
N ALA A 118 16.07 14.78 0.37
CA ALA A 118 17.31 14.54 1.08
C ALA A 118 17.11 14.73 2.59
N LYS A 119 16.67 15.91 3.04
CA LYS A 119 16.41 16.17 4.47
C LYS A 119 15.31 15.27 5.02
N MET A 120 14.25 15.01 4.26
CA MET A 120 13.21 14.08 4.70
C MET A 120 13.76 12.66 4.89
N ARG A 121 14.57 12.16 3.95
CA ARG A 121 15.19 10.82 4.06
C ARG A 121 16.15 10.73 5.23
N GLU A 122 16.91 11.80 5.47
CA GLU A 122 17.80 11.92 6.62
C GLU A 122 17.03 11.88 7.93
N ARG A 123 16.00 12.73 8.08
CA ARG A 123 15.15 12.71 9.29
C ARG A 123 14.45 11.38 9.51
N MET A 124 13.93 10.76 8.45
CA MET A 124 13.37 9.41 8.51
C MET A 124 14.42 8.32 8.81
N ARG A 125 15.71 8.56 8.56
CA ARG A 125 16.80 7.67 8.98
C ARG A 125 17.03 7.81 10.48
N GLU A 126 17.15 9.05 10.98
CA GLU A 126 17.32 9.35 12.41
C GLU A 126 16.18 8.75 13.24
N LEU A 127 14.93 8.95 12.83
CA LEU A 127 13.77 8.38 13.54
C LEU A 127 13.82 6.84 13.58
N ARG A 128 14.29 6.19 12.51
CA ARG A 128 14.46 4.72 12.51
C ARG A 128 15.58 4.27 13.44
N GLU A 129 16.67 5.04 13.53
CA GLU A 129 17.77 4.78 14.45
C GLU A 129 17.29 4.93 15.90
N GLN A 130 16.50 5.97 16.21
CA GLN A 130 15.88 6.17 17.53
C GLN A 130 14.87 5.08 17.89
N VAL A 131 14.00 4.67 16.95
CA VAL A 131 13.11 3.52 17.18
C VAL A 131 13.91 2.25 17.48
N ALA A 132 15.04 2.07 16.81
CA ALA A 132 15.92 0.94 17.06
C ALA A 132 16.59 1.01 18.44
N THR A 133 16.77 2.16 19.09
CA THR A 133 17.33 2.17 20.46
C THR A 133 16.31 1.70 21.50
N VAL A 134 15.02 1.84 21.23
CA VAL A 134 13.95 1.42 22.16
C VAL A 134 13.70 -0.10 22.12
N LEU A 135 13.86 -0.72 20.96
CA LEU A 135 13.59 -2.15 20.76
C LEU A 135 14.78 -3.03 21.18
N THR A 136 14.49 -4.21 21.74
CA THR A 136 15.51 -5.24 21.97
C THR A 136 16.00 -5.85 20.66
N SER A 137 17.15 -6.52 20.69
CA SER A 137 17.69 -7.24 19.52
C SER A 137 16.70 -8.26 18.95
N ASP A 138 15.99 -8.98 19.82
CA ASP A 138 14.97 -9.95 19.45
C ASP A 138 13.76 -9.29 18.80
N GLN A 139 13.27 -8.18 19.38
CA GLN A 139 12.16 -7.40 18.81
C GLN A 139 12.54 -6.84 17.44
N LYS A 140 13.79 -6.37 17.24
CA LYS A 140 14.29 -5.94 15.92
C LYS A 140 14.32 -7.10 14.91
N GLN A 141 14.71 -8.29 15.34
CA GLN A 141 14.71 -9.46 14.47
C GLN A 141 13.28 -9.85 14.07
N ARG A 142 12.35 -9.90 15.02
CA ARG A 142 10.94 -10.14 14.75
C ARG A 142 10.34 -9.09 13.82
N LEU A 143 10.63 -7.81 14.04
CA LEU A 143 10.20 -6.71 13.17
C LEU A 143 10.71 -6.87 11.72
N ARG A 144 11.96 -7.32 11.55
CA ARG A 144 12.55 -7.57 10.21
C ARG A 144 11.89 -8.74 9.48
N GLN A 145 11.36 -9.71 10.22
CA GLN A 145 10.69 -10.90 9.70
C GLN A 145 9.18 -10.71 9.53
N PHE A 146 8.62 -9.63 10.08
CA PHE A 146 7.20 -9.35 10.02
C PHE A 146 6.72 -9.13 8.58
N ASP A 147 5.71 -9.90 8.17
CA ASP A 147 4.94 -9.66 6.94
C ASP A 147 3.59 -9.04 7.30
N PRO A 148 3.34 -7.77 6.91
CA PRO A 148 2.07 -7.11 7.18
C PRO A 148 0.90 -7.70 6.40
N ARG A 149 1.15 -8.47 5.33
CA ARG A 149 0.07 -9.07 4.54
C ARG A 149 -0.54 -10.18 5.38
N PRO A 150 -1.81 -10.05 5.80
CA PRO A 150 -2.38 -11.02 6.73
C PRO A 150 -2.60 -12.40 6.09
N LEU A 151 -2.66 -12.47 4.76
CA LEU A 151 -3.17 -13.63 4.02
C LEU A 151 -2.48 -13.75 2.65
N ALA A 152 -1.21 -14.17 2.61
CA ALA A 152 -0.65 -14.73 1.39
C ALA A 152 -1.27 -16.13 1.15
N GLY A 153 -2.54 -16.17 0.74
CA GLY A 153 -3.30 -17.41 0.59
C GLY A 153 -4.81 -17.26 0.41
N VAL A 154 -5.37 -16.09 0.72
CA VAL A 154 -6.78 -15.78 0.39
C VAL A 154 -6.77 -14.94 -0.86
N SER A 155 -7.08 -15.56 -2.00
CA SER A 155 -7.30 -14.83 -3.24
C SER A 155 -8.40 -13.78 -3.03
N ARG A 156 -8.41 -12.73 -3.85
CA ARG A 156 -9.43 -11.66 -3.83
C ARG A 156 -10.86 -12.20 -3.99
N ASP A 157 -10.98 -13.46 -4.42
CA ASP A 157 -12.21 -14.20 -4.66
C ASP A 157 -12.52 -15.29 -3.61
N GLY A 158 -11.85 -15.27 -2.44
CA GLY A 158 -12.19 -16.16 -1.32
C GLY A 158 -11.80 -17.64 -1.48
N ALA A 159 -11.18 -18.02 -2.59
CA ALA A 159 -10.59 -19.35 -2.70
C ALA A 159 -9.28 -19.43 -1.89
N ALA A 160 -9.32 -20.20 -0.81
CA ALA A 160 -8.12 -20.71 -0.16
C ALA A 160 -7.42 -21.66 -1.14
N LEU A 161 -6.20 -21.32 -1.57
CA LEU A 161 -5.38 -22.24 -2.35
C LEU A 161 -4.72 -23.23 -1.38
N GLU A 162 -5.46 -24.28 -1.02
CA GLU A 162 -4.84 -25.58 -0.76
C GLU A 162 -4.31 -26.12 -2.10
N GLY A 163 -3.06 -26.53 -2.14
CA GLY A 163 -2.52 -27.25 -3.29
C GLY A 163 -1.06 -26.96 -3.57
N ARG A 164 -0.20 -27.86 -3.08
CA ARG A 164 1.19 -28.00 -3.51
C ARG A 164 1.26 -28.06 -5.04
N GLY A 165 1.92 -27.10 -5.67
CA GLY A 165 2.30 -27.20 -7.08
C GLY A 165 3.53 -28.09 -7.21
N GLU A 166 3.30 -29.38 -7.45
CA GLU A 166 4.30 -30.34 -7.91
C GLU A 166 5.02 -29.83 -9.17
N ARG A 167 6.32 -30.14 -9.26
CA ARG A 167 7.15 -29.87 -10.45
C ARG A 167 6.66 -30.73 -11.61
N GLY A 168 5.95 -30.14 -12.56
CA GLY A 168 5.78 -30.71 -13.90
C GLY A 168 7.00 -30.41 -14.79
N PRO A 169 7.53 -31.37 -15.57
CA PRO A 169 8.64 -31.13 -16.50
C PRO A 169 8.15 -30.68 -17.88
N GLY A 170 8.88 -29.77 -18.52
CA GLY A 170 8.68 -29.30 -19.90
C GLY A 170 8.36 -27.79 -19.95
N GLN A 171 8.93 -26.93 -20.81
CA GLN A 171 9.70 -27.11 -22.03
C GLN A 171 10.76 -26.01 -22.10
N LYS A 172 11.96 -26.38 -22.55
CA LYS A 172 12.99 -25.46 -23.04
C LYS A 172 12.50 -24.91 -24.39
N ASN A 173 12.43 -23.58 -24.51
CA ASN A 173 12.89 -22.77 -25.65
C ASN A 173 12.29 -21.36 -25.55
N GLY A 174 13.16 -20.34 -25.47
CA GLY A 174 12.73 -18.94 -25.66
C GLY A 174 13.39 -17.95 -24.71
N ARG A 175 14.66 -17.64 -24.98
CA ARG A 175 15.37 -16.39 -24.67
C ARG A 175 15.04 -15.74 -23.32
N GLY A 176 15.93 -16.04 -22.36
CA GLY A 176 15.98 -15.41 -21.06
C GLY A 176 16.04 -13.88 -21.13
N ARG A 177 14.87 -13.24 -20.94
CA ARG A 177 14.80 -12.15 -19.99
C ARG A 177 14.66 -12.79 -18.62
N GLN A 178 15.81 -13.08 -18.00
CA GLN A 178 15.90 -13.01 -16.55
C GLN A 178 15.49 -11.57 -16.17
N ARG A 179 14.18 -11.34 -16.05
CA ARG A 179 13.66 -10.37 -15.12
C ARG A 179 14.08 -10.92 -13.77
N MET A 180 15.33 -10.62 -13.39
CA MET A 180 15.81 -10.64 -12.02
C MET A 180 14.63 -10.21 -11.18
N GLY A 181 14.08 -11.19 -10.44
CA GLY A 181 12.88 -11.02 -9.67
C GLY A 181 13.04 -9.76 -8.87
N GLY A 182 12.41 -8.69 -9.34
CA GLY A 182 12.46 -7.41 -8.67
C GLY A 182 12.00 -7.72 -7.28
N LYS A 183 12.89 -7.53 -6.29
CA LYS A 183 12.61 -7.65 -4.87
C LYS A 183 11.26 -6.98 -4.65
N LYS A 184 10.17 -7.77 -4.66
CA LYS A 184 8.80 -7.26 -4.59
C LYS A 184 8.62 -6.83 -3.15
N GLY A 185 9.00 -5.57 -2.93
CA GLY A 185 8.66 -4.73 -1.81
C GLY A 185 8.81 -5.37 -0.45
N LYS A 186 10.05 -5.38 0.09
CA LYS A 186 10.28 -5.24 1.54
C LYS A 186 9.83 -3.85 2.06
N ARG A 187 8.69 -3.34 1.58
CA ARG A 187 8.05 -2.12 2.08
C ARG A 187 7.01 -2.43 3.17
N GLY A 188 6.88 -3.71 3.54
CA GLY A 188 5.79 -4.21 4.35
C GLY A 188 5.74 -3.68 5.79
N PRO A 189 6.80 -3.85 6.61
CA PRO A 189 6.72 -3.50 8.02
C PRO A 189 6.53 -1.99 8.25
N LEU A 190 7.17 -1.18 7.41
CA LEU A 190 7.20 0.28 7.59
C LEU A 190 5.82 0.94 7.36
N MET A 191 4.98 0.35 6.52
CA MET A 191 3.62 0.86 6.27
C MET A 191 2.70 0.66 7.47
N VAL A 192 2.92 -0.39 8.25
CA VAL A 192 2.11 -0.73 9.43
C VAL A 192 2.64 -0.02 10.68
N VAL A 193 3.96 0.05 10.85
CA VAL A 193 4.59 0.82 11.93
C VAL A 193 4.20 2.30 11.90
N LEU A 194 3.92 2.84 10.71
CA LEU A 194 3.51 4.23 10.53
C LEU A 194 2.00 4.38 10.31
N SER A 195 1.17 3.37 10.63
CA SER A 195 -0.27 3.47 10.46
C SER A 195 -0.94 4.13 11.67
N PRO A 196 -2.04 4.89 11.50
CA PRO A 196 -2.77 5.51 12.61
C PRO A 196 -3.21 4.49 13.66
N GLU A 197 -3.57 3.29 13.24
CA GLU A 197 -4.04 2.19 14.09
C GLU A 197 -2.94 1.69 15.01
N PHE A 198 -1.71 1.56 14.51
CA PHE A 198 -0.58 1.17 15.35
C PHE A 198 -0.20 2.28 16.34
N LEU A 199 -0.24 3.55 15.93
CA LEU A 199 -0.03 4.67 16.85
C LEU A 199 -1.10 4.68 17.96
N ALA A 200 -2.37 4.47 17.61
CA ALA A 200 -3.46 4.41 18.59
C ALA A 200 -3.24 3.29 19.63
N LEU A 201 -2.74 2.12 19.20
CA LEU A 201 -2.37 1.03 20.12
C LEU A 201 -1.24 1.45 21.07
N LEU A 202 -0.17 2.09 20.56
CA LEU A 202 0.93 2.59 21.39
C LEU A 202 0.43 3.62 22.41
N GLU A 203 -0.40 4.56 21.98
CA GLU A 203 -0.96 5.61 22.84
C GLU A 203 -1.92 5.05 23.89
N SER A 204 -2.65 3.98 23.58
CA SER A 204 -3.55 3.33 24.54
C SER A 204 -2.80 2.67 25.70
N ARG A 205 -1.60 2.13 25.45
CA ARG A 205 -0.70 1.59 26.48
C ARG A 205 0.10 2.65 27.23
N ALA A 206 0.23 3.83 26.63
CA ALA A 206 1.02 4.91 27.20
C ALA A 206 0.28 5.68 28.31
N ARG A 207 -1.05 5.59 28.34
CA ARG A 207 -1.92 6.19 29.36
C ARG A 207 -1.85 5.41 30.67
#